data_AF-A0A6B3FPH0-F1
#
_entry.id   AF-A0A6B3FPH0-F1
#
_cell.length_a   1.000
_cell.length_b   1.000
_cell.length_c   1.000
_cell.angle_alpha   90.00
_cell.angle_beta   90.00
_cell.angle_gamma   90.00
#
_symmetry.space_group_name_H-M   'P 1'
#
loop_
_entity.id
_entity.type
_entity.pdbx_description
1 polymer ?
#
loop_
_entity_poly.entity_id
_entity_poly.type
_entity_poly.pdbx_seq_one_letter_code
_entity_poly.pdbx_strand_id
1 'polypeptide(L)' 'EAFRDWVANVDRTHYLFGTVAGPHPFPAMVRDFHRVIGVEARRQLLERAGRLPDAAVACVGGGSNAIGL' A
#
# COMPACT_ATOMS: atom_id res chain seq x y z
N GLU A 1 14.08 11.76 -12.96
CA GLU A 1 14.38 11.03 -14.21
C GLU A 1 13.20 10.14 -14.62
N ALA A 2 12.79 9.15 -13.82
CA ALA A 2 11.63 8.29 -14.10
C ALA A 2 10.30 9.03 -14.38
N PHE A 3 9.95 10.06 -13.59
CA PHE A 3 8.76 10.87 -13.86
C PHE A 3 8.82 11.60 -15.22
N ARG A 4 10.00 12.05 -15.64
CA ARG A 4 10.15 12.74 -16.94
C ARG A 4 10.01 11.75 -18.09
N ASP A 5 10.61 10.56 -17.94
CA ASP A 5 10.45 9.47 -18.91
C ASP A 5 8.99 9.04 -19.05
N TRP A 6 8.28 8.89 -17.93
CA TRP A 6 6.86 8.55 -17.94
C TRP A 6 6.03 9.61 -18.67
N VAL A 7 6.25 10.90 -18.39
CA VAL A 7 5.54 11.98 -19.09
C VAL A 7 5.83 11.97 -20.59
N ALA A 8 7.06 11.66 -21.01
CA ALA A 8 7.43 11.59 -22.42
C ALA A 8 6.90 10.34 -23.14
N ASN A 9 6.56 9.27 -22.42
CA ASN A 9 6.16 7.97 -22.98
C ASN A 9 4.79 7.48 -22.46
N VAL A 10 3.92 8.38 -21.98
CA VAL A 10 2.72 8.06 -21.20
C VAL A 10 1.75 7.09 -21.92
N ASP A 11 1.70 7.15 -23.26
CA ASP A 11 0.81 6.31 -24.07
C ASP A 11 1.19 4.81 -24.06
N ARG A 12 2.45 4.49 -23.75
CA ARG A 12 3.00 3.13 -23.81
C ARG A 12 3.69 2.66 -22.54
N THR A 13 3.89 3.55 -21.58
CA THR A 13 4.61 3.27 -20.34
C THR A 13 3.72 3.57 -19.14
N HIS A 14 3.45 2.55 -18.33
CA HIS A 14 2.86 2.74 -17.01
C HIS A 14 3.95 3.00 -15.97
N TYR A 15 3.82 4.06 -15.18
CA TYR A 15 4.70 4.28 -14.04
C TYR A 15 4.19 3.55 -12.80
N LEU A 16 4.84 2.43 -12.47
CA LEU A 16 4.51 1.61 -11.32
C LEU A 16 5.00 2.26 -10.02
N PHE A 17 4.11 2.97 -9.35
CA PHE A 17 4.44 3.76 -8.17
C PHE A 17 4.59 2.87 -6.93
N GLY A 18 5.76 2.91 -6.28
CA GLY A 18 6.14 1.92 -5.27
C GLY A 18 5.66 2.17 -3.84
N THR A 19 4.95 3.28 -3.56
CA THR A 19 4.53 3.60 -2.18
C THR A 19 3.31 4.51 -2.11
N VAL A 20 2.76 4.77 -0.91
CA VAL A 20 1.55 5.60 -0.72
C VAL A 20 1.90 7.11 -0.72
N ALA A 21 2.57 7.53 -1.77
CA ALA A 21 2.95 8.92 -1.99
C ALA A 21 2.63 9.33 -3.43
N GLY A 22 3.05 10.54 -3.81
CA GLY A 22 2.81 11.08 -5.15
C GLY A 22 1.38 11.60 -5.34
N PRO A 23 1.04 12.05 -6.57
CA PRO A 23 -0.25 12.63 -6.87
C PRO A 23 -1.35 11.56 -6.87
N HIS A 24 -2.59 11.99 -6.69
CA HIS A 24 -3.75 11.18 -7.04
C HIS A 24 -3.62 10.66 -8.48
N PRO A 25 -3.92 9.38 -8.77
CA PRO A 25 -4.57 8.39 -7.91
C PRO A 25 -3.62 7.44 -7.13
N PHE A 26 -2.30 7.59 -7.23
CA PHE A 26 -1.35 6.60 -6.71
C PHE A 26 -1.51 6.25 -5.22
N PRO A 27 -1.70 7.22 -4.29
CA PRO A 27 -1.90 6.88 -2.89
C PRO A 27 -3.12 5.97 -2.64
N ALA A 28 -4.25 6.26 -3.28
CA ALA A 28 -5.46 5.44 -3.12
C ALA A 28 -5.27 4.04 -3.72
N MET A 29 -4.69 3.97 -4.92
CA MET A 29 -4.42 2.72 -5.62
C MET A 29 -3.46 1.82 -4.82
N VAL A 30 -2.35 2.36 -4.33
CA VAL A 30 -1.35 1.59 -3.57
C VAL A 30 -1.92 1.11 -2.24
N ARG A 31 -2.71 1.95 -1.54
CA ARG A 31 -3.45 1.53 -0.34
C ARG A 31 -4.35 0.34 -0.63
N ASP A 32 -5.15 0.43 -1.69
CA ASP A 32 -6.13 -0.60 -2.01
C ASP A 32 -5.47 -1.93 -2.39
N PHE A 33 -4.33 -1.88 -3.09
CA PHE A 33 -3.54 -3.07 -3.38
C PHE A 33 -2.83 -3.67 -2.15
N HIS A 34 -2.44 -2.86 -1.16
CA HIS A 34 -1.81 -3.35 0.07
C HIS A 34 -2.81 -3.77 1.15
N ARG A 35 -4.10 -3.38 1.05
CA ARG A 35 -5.16 -3.66 2.03
C ARG A 35 -5.30 -5.14 2.40
N VAL A 36 -4.91 -6.04 1.50
CA VAL A 36 -4.95 -7.50 1.74
C VAL A 36 -4.18 -7.89 3.01
N ILE A 37 -3.11 -7.15 3.35
CA ILE A 37 -2.28 -7.38 4.54
C ILE A 37 -3.14 -7.29 5.82
N GLY A 38 -3.84 -6.18 6.04
CA GLY A 38 -4.69 -5.98 7.21
C GLY A 38 -5.92 -6.89 7.23
N VAL A 39 -6.50 -7.19 6.06
CA VAL A 39 -7.62 -8.12 5.93
C VAL A 39 -7.23 -9.52 6.40
N GLU A 40 -6.08 -10.02 5.93
CA GLU A 40 -5.58 -11.34 6.31
C GLU A 40 -5.11 -11.38 7.77
N ALA A 41 -4.35 -10.37 8.21
CA ALA A 41 -3.86 -10.28 9.59
C ALA A 41 -5.01 -10.26 10.60
N ARG A 42 -6.07 -9.48 10.34
CA ARG A 42 -7.27 -9.43 11.18
C ARG A 42 -7.97 -10.78 11.25
N ARG A 43 -8.15 -11.46 10.11
CA ARG A 43 -8.76 -12.79 10.04
C ARG A 43 -7.95 -13.79 10.86
N GLN A 44 -6.63 -13.82 10.65
CA GLN A 44 -5.73 -14.74 11.34
C GLN A 44 -5.71 -14.53 12.85
N LEU A 45 -5.73 -13.28 13.33
CA LEU A 45 -5.76 -13.01 14.78
C LEU A 45 -7.11 -13.37 15.42
N LEU A 46 -8.22 -13.15 14.74
CA LEU A 46 -9.52 -13.61 15.23
C LEU A 46 -9.57 -15.14 15.34
N GLU A 47 -9.02 -15.86 14.36
CA GLU A 47 -8.94 -17.33 14.37
C GLU A 47 -8.02 -17.88 15.47
N ARG A 48 -6.87 -17.23 15.70
CA ARG A 48 -5.83 -17.78 16.61
C ARG A 48 -5.94 -17.28 18.05
N ALA A 49 -6.34 -16.02 18.23
CA ALA A 49 -6.38 -15.36 19.54
C ALA A 49 -7.81 -15.09 20.03
N GLY A 50 -8.84 -15.31 19.19
CA GLY A 50 -10.25 -15.08 19.54
C GLY A 50 -10.62 -13.60 19.77
N ARG A 51 -9.70 -12.67 19.47
CA ARG A 51 -9.86 -11.22 19.71
C ARG A 51 -9.03 -10.40 18.73
N LEU A 52 -9.30 -9.10 18.68
CA LEU A 52 -8.46 -8.15 17.95
C LEU A 52 -7.12 -7.91 18.69
N PRO A 53 -6.06 -7.51 17.97
CA PRO A 53 -4.80 -7.12 18.60
C PRO A 53 -4.99 -5.86 19.45
N ASP A 54 -4.16 -5.72 20.48
CA ASP A 54 -4.10 -4.50 21.28
C ASP A 54 -3.46 -3.34 20.50
N ALA A 55 -2.53 -3.66 19.59
CA ALA A 55 -1.92 -2.72 18.65
C ALA A 55 -1.44 -3.44 17.37
N ALA A 56 -1.42 -2.72 16.25
CA ALA A 56 -0.74 -3.11 15.02
C ALA A 56 0.40 -2.12 14.75
N VAL A 57 1.58 -2.64 14.41
CA VAL A 57 2.79 -1.83 14.25
C VAL A 57 3.47 -2.19 12.93
N ALA A 58 3.87 -1.17 12.17
CA ALA A 58 4.52 -1.29 10.88
C ALA A 58 5.55 -0.17 10.68
N CYS A 59 6.57 -0.42 9.86
CA CYS A 59 7.59 0.59 9.57
C CYS A 59 7.09 1.61 8.53
N VAL A 60 7.53 2.86 8.67
CA VAL A 60 7.06 3.95 7.80
C VAL A 60 8.26 4.59 7.09
N GLY A 61 8.46 4.17 5.84
CA GLY A 61 9.19 4.96 4.83
C GLY A 61 8.19 5.80 4.04
N GLY A 62 7.82 5.33 2.84
CA GLY A 62 6.72 5.92 2.08
C GLY A 62 5.31 5.50 2.54
N GLY A 63 5.20 4.47 3.41
CA GLY A 63 3.98 4.14 4.16
C GLY A 63 3.07 3.04 3.60
N SER A 64 3.37 2.44 2.45
CA SER A 64 2.47 1.47 1.79
C SER A 64 2.18 0.21 2.61
N ASN A 65 3.20 -0.37 3.23
CA ASN A 65 3.03 -1.53 4.11
C ASN A 65 2.18 -1.18 5.35
N ALA A 66 2.41 0.01 5.93
CA ALA A 66 1.74 0.45 7.14
C ALA A 66 0.27 0.83 6.93
N ILE A 67 -0.08 1.42 5.79
CA ILE A 67 -1.47 1.75 5.47
C ILE A 67 -2.28 0.53 4.99
N GLY A 68 -1.59 -0.51 4.53
CA GLY A 68 -2.20 -1.77 4.14
C GLY A 68 -2.50 -2.69 5.32
N LEU A 69 -1.76 -2.55 6.43
CA LEU A 69 -1.94 -3.27 7.69
C LEU A 69 -3.05 -2.65 8.54
#